data_AF-A0A8J7M7X2-F1
#
_entry.id   AF-A0A8J7M7X2-F1
#
_cell.length_a   1.000
_cell.length_b   1.000
_cell.length_c   1.000
_cell.angle_alpha   90.00
_cell.angle_beta   90.00
_cell.angle_gamma   90.00
#
_symmetry.space_group_name_H-M   'P 1'
#
loop_
_entity.id
_entity.type
_entity.pdbx_description
1 polymer ?
#
loop_
_entity_poly.entity_id
_entity_poly.type
_entity_poly.pdbx_seq_one_letter_code
_entity_poly.pdbx_strand_id
1 'polypeptide(L)' 'MSASLDEATVFMSVASDSYFMLEGSARDIWDLIDGQRKVGEIVARLTEIYDIDAQACGADVLAFLATLSDNGMIEITG' A
#
# COMPACT_ATOMS: atom_id res chain seq x y z
N MET A 1 -34.45 10.75 8.01
CA MET A 1 -33.62 9.61 8.44
C MET A 1 -32.17 10.00 8.22
N SER A 2 -31.42 10.16 9.30
CA SER A 2 -29.99 10.48 9.30
C SER A 2 -29.18 9.20 9.09
N ALA A 3 -28.37 9.15 8.05
CA ALA A 3 -27.35 8.11 7.88
C ALA A 3 -26.03 8.66 8.41
N SER A 4 -25.62 8.20 9.58
CA SER A 4 -24.27 8.41 10.09
C SER A 4 -23.37 7.40 9.40
N LEU A 5 -22.55 7.87 8.46
CA LEU A 5 -21.52 7.08 7.79
C LEU A 5 -20.27 7.12 8.66
N ASP A 6 -20.32 6.39 9.78
CA ASP A 6 -19.20 6.33 10.72
C ASP A 6 -18.12 5.36 10.20
N GLU A 7 -16.92 5.94 10.05
CA GLU A 7 -15.59 5.30 10.17
C GLU A 7 -15.17 4.20 9.17
N ALA A 8 -15.37 4.42 7.88
CA ALA A 8 -14.40 3.95 6.90
C ALA A 8 -13.86 5.17 6.16
N THR A 9 -12.57 5.47 6.32
CA THR A 9 -11.90 6.44 5.45
C THR A 9 -11.88 5.84 4.05
N VAL A 10 -12.93 6.10 3.28
CA VAL A 10 -13.00 5.78 1.87
C VAL A 10 -12.11 6.80 1.16
N PHE A 11 -10.87 6.40 0.85
CA PHE A 11 -10.08 7.11 -0.14
C PHE A 11 -10.72 6.87 -1.52
N MET A 12 -11.76 7.63 -1.84
CA MET A 12 -12.31 7.73 -3.19
C MET A 12 -11.27 8.41 -4.08
N SER A 13 -10.38 7.62 -4.69
CA SER A 13 -9.74 8.05 -5.93
C SER A 13 -10.75 7.81 -7.06
N VAL A 14 -11.43 8.88 -7.49
CA VAL A 14 -12.41 8.88 -8.60
C VAL A 14 -11.74 8.63 -9.97
N ALA A 15 -10.46 8.25 -10.00
CA ALA A 15 -9.70 8.04 -11.23
C ALA A 15 -9.49 6.57 -11.61
N SER A 16 -9.57 5.63 -10.67
CA SER A 16 -9.31 4.22 -10.97
C SER A 16 -10.49 3.36 -10.53
N ASP A 17 -11.11 2.69 -11.50
CA ASP A 17 -12.21 1.71 -11.35
C ASP A 17 -11.73 0.41 -10.65
N SER A 18 -10.69 0.51 -9.83
CA SER A 18 -9.99 -0.58 -9.17
C SER A 18 -10.19 -0.46 -7.67
N TYR A 19 -11.17 -1.19 -7.14
CA TYR A 19 -11.26 -1.46 -5.72
C TYR A 19 -10.07 -2.34 -5.32
N PHE A 20 -8.94 -1.74 -4.93
CA PHE A 20 -7.86 -2.48 -4.29
C PHE A 20 -8.32 -2.85 -2.88
N MET A 21 -8.74 -4.10 -2.70
CA MET A 21 -9.00 -4.65 -1.38
C MET A 21 -7.63 -4.95 -0.74
N LEU A 22 -7.12 -3.97 0.01
CA LEU A 22 -5.88 -4.11 0.75
C LEU A 22 -6.16 -4.93 2.01
N GLU A 23 -5.80 -6.22 1.98
CA GLU A 23 -5.89 -7.12 3.13
C GLU A 23 -4.51 -7.70 3.46
N GLY A 24 -4.24 -7.89 4.76
CA GLY A 24 -2.95 -8.38 5.26
C GLY A 24 -1.78 -7.47 4.88
N SER A 25 -0.75 -8.05 4.28
CA SER A 25 0.51 -7.36 3.96
C SER A 25 0.34 -6.17 3.00
N ALA A 26 -0.65 -6.21 2.10
CA ALA A 26 -0.93 -5.10 1.19
C ALA A 26 -1.41 -3.84 1.94
N ARG A 27 -2.17 -4.02 3.04
CA ARG A 27 -2.60 -2.92 3.89
C ARG A 27 -1.46 -2.36 4.72
N ASP A 28 -0.62 -3.24 5.27
CA ASP A 28 0.56 -2.80 6.01
C ASP A 28 1.51 -2.02 5.09
N ILE A 29 1.75 -2.49 3.85
CA ILE A 29 2.54 -1.73 2.87
C ILE A 29 1.94 -0.33 2.69
N TRP A 30 0.64 -0.23 2.47
CA TRP A 30 -0.04 1.05 2.30
C TRP A 30 0.10 1.97 3.51
N ASP A 31 -0.10 1.45 4.71
CA ASP A 31 0.07 2.21 5.96
C ASP A 31 1.54 2.64 6.20
N LEU A 32 2.50 1.92 5.61
CA LEU A 32 3.92 2.27 5.64
C LEU A 32 4.30 3.31 4.57
N ILE A 33 3.48 3.54 3.54
CA ILE A 33 3.70 4.59 2.53
C ILE A 33 3.28 5.94 3.13
N ASP A 34 4.24 6.64 3.74
CA ASP A 34 4.05 8.00 4.29
C ASP A 34 4.60 9.11 3.38
N GLY A 35 5.05 8.76 2.17
CA GLY A 35 5.65 9.67 1.20
C GLY A 35 7.10 10.07 1.50
N GLN A 36 7.69 9.58 2.60
CA GLN A 36 9.09 9.84 2.95
C GLN A 36 9.92 8.57 3.11
N ARG A 37 9.27 7.45 3.47
CA ARG A 37 9.94 6.16 3.62
C ARG A 37 10.41 5.59 2.30
N LYS A 38 11.59 4.99 2.36
CA LYS A 38 12.18 4.26 1.25
C LYS A 38 11.56 2.87 1.16
N VAL A 39 11.47 2.34 -0.05
CA VAL A 39 11.02 0.97 -0.31
C VAL A 39 11.78 -0.05 0.54
N GLY A 40 13.10 0.12 0.70
CA GLY A 40 13.91 -0.77 1.53
C GLY A 40 13.52 -0.80 3.00
N GLU A 41 13.01 0.31 3.56
CA GLU A 41 12.51 0.36 4.93
C GLU A 41 11.16 -0.35 5.08
N ILE A 42 10.29 -0.20 4.07
CA ILE A 42 9.01 -0.91 3.99
C ILE A 42 9.25 -2.43 3.95
N VAL A 43 10.15 -2.88 3.08
CA VAL A 43 10.53 -4.29 2.95
C VAL A 43 11.12 -4.82 4.25
N ALA A 44 12.08 -4.11 4.86
CA ALA A 44 12.66 -4.52 6.14
C ALA A 44 11.59 -4.70 7.21
N ARG A 45 10.65 -3.76 7.31
CA ARG A 45 9.58 -3.81 8.30
C ARG A 45 8.63 -4.99 8.07
N LEU A 46 8.28 -5.27 6.82
CA LEU A 46 7.42 -6.41 6.49
C LEU A 46 8.13 -7.74 6.74
N THR A 47 9.41 -7.84 6.43
CA THR A 47 10.19 -9.05 6.71
C THR A 47 10.28 -9.34 8.19
N GLU A 48 10.35 -8.31 9.04
CA GLU A 48 10.30 -8.47 10.50
C GLU A 48 8.91 -8.88 11.02
N ILE A 49 7.84 -8.30 10.47
CA ILE A 49 6.47 -8.57 10.91
C ILE A 49 6.03 -9.97 10.51
N TYR A 50 6.36 -10.36 9.28
CA TYR A 50 5.89 -11.60 8.66
C TYR A 50 6.91 -12.75 8.72
N ASP A 51 8.14 -12.50 9.19
CA ASP A 51 9.26 -13.47 9.22
C ASP A 51 9.49 -14.15 7.86
N ILE A 52 9.54 -13.32 6.81
CA ILE A 52 9.69 -13.75 5.42
C ILE A 52 11.02 -13.30 4.82
N ASP A 53 11.41 -13.95 3.73
CA ASP A 53 12.62 -13.60 3.00
C ASP A 53 12.55 -12.18 2.39
N ALA A 54 13.60 -11.39 2.61
CA ALA A 54 13.68 -10.01 2.15
C ALA A 54 13.78 -9.87 0.63
N GLN A 55 14.34 -10.86 -0.06
CA GLN A 55 14.42 -10.84 -1.51
C GLN A 55 13.04 -11.07 -2.13
N ALA A 56 12.29 -12.06 -1.63
CA ALA A 56 10.92 -12.33 -2.04
C ALA A 56 9.98 -11.16 -1.69
N CYS A 57 10.04 -10.67 -0.44
CA CYS A 57 9.27 -9.52 0.01
C CYS A 57 9.57 -8.27 -0.82
N GLY A 58 10.85 -8.01 -1.13
CA GLY A 58 11.25 -6.89 -1.95
C GLY A 58 10.65 -6.92 -3.35
N ALA A 59 10.64 -8.09 -4.00
CA ALA A 59 10.03 -8.26 -5.31
C ALA A 59 8.52 -7.99 -5.29
N ASP A 60 7.82 -8.53 -4.28
CA ASP A 60 6.37 -8.37 -4.13
C ASP A 60 5.99 -6.92 -3.82
N VAL A 61 6.72 -6.26 -2.92
CA VAL A 61 6.52 -4.83 -2.57
C VAL A 61 6.78 -3.95 -3.79
N LEU A 62 7.84 -4.20 -4.56
CA LEU A 62 8.12 -3.44 -5.78
C LEU A 62 7.03 -3.62 -6.84
N ALA A 63 6.55 -4.85 -7.05
CA ALA A 63 5.46 -5.12 -7.99
C ALA A 63 4.16 -4.42 -7.56
N PHE A 64 3.88 -4.40 -6.25
CA PHE A 64 2.73 -3.72 -5.68
C PHE A 64 2.82 -2.19 -5.84
N LEU A 65 3.97 -1.59 -5.50
CA LEU A 65 4.21 -0.16 -5.69
C LEU A 65 4.14 0.26 -7.16
N ALA A 66 4.68 -0.56 -8.07
CA ALA A 66 4.56 -0.34 -9.51
C ALA A 66 3.09 -0.34 -9.94
N THR A 67 2.29 -1.29 -9.46
CA THR A 67 0.85 -1.36 -9.74
C THR A 67 0.14 -0.10 -9.24
N LEU A 68 0.44 0.37 -8.02
CA LEU A 68 -0.14 1.60 -7.49
C LEU A 68 0.26 2.84 -8.30
N SER A 69 1.52 2.91 -8.73
CA SER A 69 2.03 3.99 -9.57
C SER A 69 1.36 4.00 -10.94
N ASP A 70 1.21 2.82 -11.58
CA ASP A 70 0.55 2.67 -12.88
C ASP A 70 -0.93 3.05 -12.82
N ASN A 71 -1.57 2.82 -11.67
CA ASN A 71 -2.94 3.24 -11.41
C ASN A 71 -3.06 4.72 -10.97
N GLY A 72 -1.96 5.46 -10.90
CA GLY A 72 -1.93 6.86 -10.49
C GLY A 72 -2.32 7.08 -9.02
N MET A 73 -2.18 6.06 -8.17
CA MET A 73 -2.49 6.14 -6.74
C MET A 73 -1.35 6.71 -5.91
N ILE A 74 -0.11 6.43 -6.33
CA ILE A 74 1.11 6.95 -5.71
C ILE A 74 2.04 7.50 -6.80
N GLU A 75 2.98 8.35 -6.39
CA GLU A 75 4.06 8.82 -7.25
C GLU A 75 5.40 8.36 -6.67
N ILE A 76 6.21 7.68 -7.47
CA ILE A 76 7.54 7.23 -7.05
C ILE A 76 8.55 8.33 -7.41
N THR A 77 8.92 9.13 -6.42
CA THR A 77 9.97 10.14 -6.57
C THR A 77 11.32 9.53 -6.18
N GLY A 78 12.22 9.40 -7.16
CA GLY A 78 13.59 8.87 -6.98
C GLY A 78 14.57 9.87 -6.41
#